data_AF-A0A368T141-F1
#
_entry.id   AF-A0A368T141-F1
#
_cell.length_a   1.000
_cell.length_b   1.000
_cell.length_c   1.000
_cell.angle_alpha   90.00
_cell.angle_beta   90.00
_cell.angle_gamma   90.00
#
_symmetry.space_group_name_H-M   'P 1'
#
loop_
_entity.id
_entity.type
_entity.pdbx_description
1 polymer ?
#
loop_
_entity_poly.entity_id
_entity_poly.type
_entity_poly.pdbx_seq_one_letter_code
_entity_poly.pdbx_strand_id
1 'polypeptide(L)'
;MSRRPGRSAAGRGRVNVEGGAVQRLTRIRFLVFPDNGLFRVHGLGARFDRGAAPGLAGGSLLACGPEHLELSTLQGRIEVSVVLEEWDQLPGPDADTGPEAVPWEEAGTATVFLRGYVSVGTDTSGRTLGVRLAGGTGGYHVEVRARRRHAVAARYDHLLQHYRDHGSAEFRRAAESLRGQEEFLLRLSPAGRTSGNDPVRYPTVVSG
;
A
#
# COMPACT_ATOMS: atom_id res chain seq x y z
N MET A 1 -28.44 -58.17 -25.06
CA MET A 1 -27.66 -57.99 -23.82
C MET A 1 -26.18 -57.89 -24.18
N SER A 2 -25.29 -57.08 -23.63
CA SER A 2 -25.33 -55.83 -22.88
C SER A 2 -23.86 -55.37 -22.76
N ARG A 3 -23.62 -54.04 -22.81
CA ARG A 3 -22.45 -53.28 -22.29
C ARG A 3 -21.12 -53.20 -23.08
N ARG A 4 -20.88 -52.00 -23.64
CA ARG A 4 -19.61 -51.21 -23.51
C ARG A 4 -19.44 -50.74 -22.04
N PRO A 5 -18.25 -50.40 -21.48
CA PRO A 5 -17.30 -49.36 -21.94
C PRO A 5 -15.80 -49.73 -21.78
N GLY A 6 -14.82 -49.13 -22.47
CA GLY A 6 -14.32 -47.75 -22.31
C GLY A 6 -12.96 -47.79 -21.60
N ARG A 7 -11.87 -47.58 -22.33
CA ARG A 7 -10.53 -47.38 -21.73
C ARG A 7 -9.91 -46.12 -22.30
N SER A 8 -10.06 -45.07 -21.49
CA SER A 8 -9.35 -43.80 -21.60
C SER A 8 -7.87 -44.02 -21.26
N ALA A 9 -6.98 -43.51 -22.11
CA ALA A 9 -5.56 -43.39 -21.80
C ALA A 9 -5.12 -41.95 -22.11
N ALA A 10 -5.24 -41.14 -21.06
CA ALA A 10 -4.39 -40.03 -20.68
C ALA A 10 -3.23 -39.68 -21.64
N GLY A 11 -3.47 -38.72 -22.53
CA GLY A 11 -2.42 -37.82 -23.00
C GLY A 11 -2.40 -36.61 -22.07
N ARG A 12 -1.52 -36.63 -21.06
CA ARG A 12 -1.25 -35.47 -20.20
C ARG A 12 -0.68 -34.35 -21.08
N GLY A 13 -1.53 -33.40 -21.46
CA GLY A 13 -1.09 -32.06 -21.80
C GLY A 13 -0.44 -31.47 -20.55
N ARG A 14 0.90 -31.43 -20.53
CA ARG A 14 1.62 -30.51 -19.65
C ARG A 14 1.24 -29.11 -20.11
N VAL A 15 0.30 -28.51 -19.39
CA VAL A 15 0.13 -27.06 -19.46
C VAL A 15 1.37 -26.49 -18.78
N ASN A 16 2.26 -25.90 -19.57
CA ASN A 16 3.32 -25.07 -19.04
C ASN A 16 2.64 -23.92 -18.28
N VAL A 17 2.67 -23.98 -16.96
CA VAL A 17 2.39 -22.81 -16.14
C VAL A 17 3.68 -21.98 -16.20
N GLU A 18 3.76 -21.11 -17.21
CA GLU A 18 4.68 -19.97 -17.16
C GLU A 18 4.16 -19.03 -16.06
N GLY A 19 4.41 -19.41 -14.81
CA GLY A 19 4.34 -18.51 -13.68
C GLY A 19 5.53 -17.57 -13.80
N GLY A 20 5.35 -16.44 -14.50
CA GLY A 20 6.32 -15.36 -14.48
C GLY A 20 6.69 -15.06 -13.04
N ALA A 21 7.98 -15.06 -12.72
CA ALA A 21 8.44 -14.80 -11.38
C ALA A 21 8.05 -13.37 -10.98
N VAL A 22 7.20 -13.24 -9.95
CA VAL A 22 6.82 -11.94 -9.39
C VAL A 22 8.06 -11.27 -8.80
N GLN A 23 8.43 -10.11 -9.33
CA GLN A 23 9.66 -9.40 -8.99
C GLN A 23 9.39 -8.06 -8.30
N ARG A 24 10.03 -7.87 -7.14
CA ARG A 24 10.09 -6.56 -6.49
C ARG A 24 11.07 -5.64 -7.22
N LEU A 25 10.57 -4.52 -7.70
CA LEU A 25 11.32 -3.51 -8.45
C LEU A 25 12.02 -2.54 -7.51
N THR A 26 11.31 -2.08 -6.46
CA THR A 26 11.82 -1.10 -5.51
C THR A 26 11.40 -1.49 -4.09
N ARG A 27 12.25 -1.22 -3.10
CA ARG A 27 11.90 -1.29 -1.67
C ARG A 27 12.62 -0.19 -0.90
N ILE A 28 11.85 0.67 -0.24
CA ILE A 28 12.39 1.75 0.57
C ILE A 28 11.68 1.76 1.92
N ARG A 29 12.43 2.05 2.99
CA ARG A 29 11.91 2.21 4.35
C ARG A 29 12.25 3.58 4.89
N PHE A 30 11.30 4.22 5.55
CA PHE A 30 11.46 5.55 6.12
C PHE A 30 10.47 5.79 7.25
N LEU A 31 10.70 6.86 8.01
CA LEU A 31 9.81 7.31 9.06
C LEU A 31 8.90 8.43 8.54
N VAL A 32 7.64 8.39 8.93
CA VAL A 32 6.64 9.40 8.59
C VAL A 32 6.00 9.89 9.86
N PHE A 33 5.94 11.21 10.03
CA PHE A 33 5.16 11.80 11.11
C PHE A 33 3.68 11.91 10.65
N PRO A 34 2.74 11.18 11.27
CA PRO A 34 1.33 11.30 10.96
C PRO A 34 0.75 12.54 11.63
N ASP A 35 0.33 13.54 10.85
CA ASP A 35 -0.27 14.75 11.37
C ASP A 35 -1.76 14.49 11.65
N ASN A 36 -2.19 14.77 12.88
CA ASN A 36 -3.53 14.45 13.37
C ASN A 36 -3.95 12.99 13.11
N GLY A 37 -2.99 12.07 13.19
CA GLY A 37 -3.22 10.64 12.99
C GLY A 37 -3.32 10.23 11.52
N LEU A 38 -2.91 11.09 10.59
CA LEU A 38 -3.01 10.86 9.15
C LEU A 38 -1.70 11.13 8.43
N PHE A 39 -1.45 10.36 7.38
CA PHE A 39 -0.44 10.70 6.38
C PHE A 39 -0.92 10.28 4.99
N ARG A 40 -0.31 10.83 3.95
CA ARG A 40 -0.78 10.70 2.58
C ARG A 40 0.26 10.07 1.67
N VAL A 41 -0.25 9.39 0.65
CA VAL A 41 0.52 8.86 -0.48
C VAL A 41 -0.05 9.49 -1.74
N HIS A 42 0.78 10.17 -2.54
CA HIS A 42 0.26 10.88 -3.72
C HIS A 42 1.29 10.99 -4.84
N GLY A 43 0.81 11.17 -6.06
CA GLY A 43 1.66 11.43 -7.22
C GLY A 43 2.14 12.88 -7.31
N LEU A 44 3.11 13.15 -8.18
CA LEU A 44 3.54 14.52 -8.49
C LEU A 44 2.34 15.36 -8.97
N GLY A 45 2.21 16.58 -8.43
CA GLY A 45 1.17 17.53 -8.82
C GLY A 45 -0.26 17.14 -8.42
N ALA A 46 -0.41 16.15 -7.53
CA ALA A 46 -1.72 15.81 -6.97
C ALA A 46 -2.37 17.06 -6.37
N ARG A 47 -3.61 17.35 -6.79
CA ARG A 47 -4.39 18.45 -6.23
C ARG A 47 -5.09 17.95 -4.98
N PHE A 48 -4.81 18.62 -3.86
CA PHE A 48 -5.51 18.37 -2.61
C PHE A 48 -6.62 19.40 -2.48
N ASP A 49 -7.84 18.93 -2.29
CA ASP A 49 -8.90 19.82 -1.86
C ASP A 49 -8.63 20.17 -0.38
N ARG A 50 -8.00 21.33 -0.15
CA ARG A 50 -7.61 21.81 1.20
C ARG A 50 -8.79 22.02 2.15
N GLY A 51 -10.03 21.86 1.69
CA GLY A 51 -11.25 21.96 2.49
C GLY A 51 -12.03 20.66 2.68
N ALA A 52 -11.63 19.55 2.04
CA ALA A 52 -12.26 18.26 2.28
C ALA A 52 -11.82 17.74 3.66
N ALA A 53 -12.76 17.57 4.58
CA ALA A 53 -12.50 16.88 5.84
C ALA A 53 -11.89 15.49 5.52
N PRO A 54 -10.92 15.00 6.32
CA PRO A 54 -10.32 13.71 6.08
C PRO A 54 -11.40 12.65 5.90
N GLY A 55 -11.32 11.88 4.81
CA GLY A 55 -12.38 10.95 4.42
C GLY A 55 -12.52 9.73 5.33
N LEU A 56 -11.67 9.63 6.35
CA LEU A 56 -11.59 8.46 7.23
C LEU A 56 -12.53 8.60 8.42
N ALA A 57 -13.75 8.10 8.23
CA ALA A 57 -14.66 7.84 9.33
C ALA A 57 -14.13 6.68 10.21
N GLY A 58 -14.16 6.88 11.53
CA GLY A 58 -14.20 5.77 12.50
C GLY A 58 -13.02 4.78 12.54
N GLY A 59 -11.78 5.23 12.27
CA GLY A 59 -10.59 4.38 12.46
C GLY A 59 -10.22 3.47 11.28
N SER A 60 -10.90 3.61 10.13
CA SER A 60 -10.53 2.90 8.90
C SER A 60 -9.09 3.20 8.47
N LEU A 61 -8.32 2.17 8.10
CA LEU A 61 -6.91 2.30 7.72
C LEU A 61 -6.69 3.16 6.47
N LEU A 62 -7.58 3.09 5.48
CA LEU A 62 -7.32 3.57 4.12
C LEU A 62 -8.54 4.27 3.49
N ALA A 63 -8.33 5.49 3.02
CA ALA A 63 -9.22 6.19 2.11
C ALA A 63 -8.51 6.45 0.79
N CYS A 64 -9.26 6.39 -0.31
CA CYS A 64 -8.73 6.55 -1.66
C CYS A 64 -9.40 7.72 -2.36
N GLY A 65 -8.60 8.69 -2.78
CA GLY A 65 -8.95 9.67 -3.79
C GLY A 65 -8.45 9.24 -5.19
N PRO A 66 -8.71 10.04 -6.23
CA PRO A 66 -8.28 9.70 -7.59
C PRO A 66 -6.75 9.73 -7.78
N GLU A 67 -6.05 10.63 -7.08
CA GLU A 67 -4.59 10.85 -7.23
C GLU A 67 -3.83 10.76 -5.90
N HIS A 68 -4.50 10.35 -4.83
CA HIS A 68 -3.92 10.22 -3.51
C HIS A 68 -4.62 9.13 -2.68
N LEU A 69 -3.89 8.64 -1.68
CA LEU A 69 -4.40 7.80 -0.61
C LEU A 69 -4.20 8.53 0.72
N GLU A 70 -5.15 8.38 1.64
CA GLU A 70 -5.03 8.80 3.02
C GLU A 70 -4.95 7.57 3.91
N LEU A 71 -3.94 7.54 4.78
CA LEU A 71 -3.65 6.44 5.70
C LEU A 71 -3.82 6.94 7.12
N SER A 72 -4.57 6.20 7.93
CA SER A 72 -4.73 6.52 9.35
C SER A 72 -3.88 5.68 10.27
N THR A 73 -3.51 6.29 11.38
CA THR A 73 -2.97 5.64 12.57
C THR A 73 -3.86 6.01 13.76
N LEU A 74 -3.85 5.13 14.78
CA LEU A 74 -4.57 5.35 16.02
C LEU A 74 -3.85 6.35 16.95
N GLN A 75 -2.62 6.75 16.61
CA GLN A 75 -1.85 7.77 17.30
C GLN A 75 -1.37 8.83 16.29
N GLY A 76 -1.34 10.12 16.66
CA GLY A 76 -0.94 11.20 15.75
C GLY A 76 0.25 12.00 16.25
N ARG A 77 1.14 11.39 17.06
CA ARG A 77 2.13 12.14 17.85
C ARG A 77 3.55 11.62 17.76
N ILE A 78 3.74 10.43 17.22
CA ILE A 78 5.06 9.84 16.98
C ILE A 78 5.15 9.30 15.56
N GLU A 79 6.36 9.27 15.01
CA GLU A 79 6.57 8.78 13.65
C GLU A 79 6.29 7.28 13.55
N VAL A 80 5.72 6.88 12.43
CA VAL A 80 5.47 5.49 12.04
C VAL A 80 6.51 5.03 11.03
N SER A 81 6.78 3.73 10.99
CA SER A 81 7.69 3.14 10.01
C SER A 81 6.91 2.72 8.77
N VAL A 82 7.23 3.32 7.63
CA VAL A 82 6.62 3.00 6.35
C VAL A 82 7.61 2.25 5.48
N VAL A 83 7.18 1.10 4.94
CA VAL A 83 7.88 0.36 3.89
C VAL A 83 7.07 0.51 2.61
N LEU A 84 7.69 1.07 1.58
CA LEU A 84 7.11 1.16 0.25
C LEU A 84 7.82 0.16 -0.66
N GLU A 85 7.05 -0.74 -1.26
CA GLU A 85 7.50 -1.69 -2.25
C GLU A 85 6.79 -1.45 -3.57
N GLU A 86 7.55 -1.43 -4.66
CA GLU A 86 7.00 -1.50 -6.00
C GLU A 86 7.29 -2.88 -6.57
N TRP A 87 6.28 -3.50 -7.17
CA TRP A 87 6.34 -4.81 -7.78
C TRP A 87 5.83 -4.75 -9.21
N ASP A 88 6.30 -5.67 -10.05
CA ASP A 88 5.71 -5.90 -11.37
C ASP A 88 4.26 -6.41 -11.26
N GLN A 89 4.00 -7.26 -10.28
CA GLN A 89 2.70 -7.78 -9.86
C GLN A 89 2.69 -7.92 -8.33
N LEU A 90 1.55 -7.70 -7.67
CA LEU A 90 1.48 -7.90 -6.23
C LEU A 90 1.81 -9.37 -5.86
N PRO A 91 2.64 -9.59 -4.83
CA PRO A 91 2.93 -10.94 -4.35
C PRO A 91 1.67 -11.59 -3.77
N GLY A 92 1.63 -12.91 -3.78
CA GLY A 92 0.52 -13.67 -3.20
C GLY A 92 0.32 -13.41 -1.70
N PRO A 93 -0.86 -13.75 -1.13
CA PRO A 93 -1.21 -13.43 0.25
C PRO A 93 -0.23 -14.01 1.28
N ASP A 94 0.40 -15.15 0.96
CA ASP A 94 1.31 -15.88 1.84
C ASP A 94 2.76 -15.36 1.84
N ALA A 95 3.07 -14.33 1.05
CA ALA A 95 4.44 -13.83 0.92
C ALA A 95 5.03 -13.27 2.23
N ASP A 96 4.17 -12.92 3.19
CA ASP A 96 4.58 -12.37 4.50
C ASP A 96 4.39 -13.35 5.67
N THR A 97 3.95 -14.59 5.40
CA THR A 97 3.54 -15.54 6.44
C THR A 97 4.69 -16.46 6.82
N GLY A 98 5.73 -15.90 7.44
CA GLY A 98 6.83 -16.65 8.04
C GLY A 98 6.53 -17.07 9.48
N PRO A 99 7.19 -18.12 10.01
CA PRO A 99 6.95 -18.61 11.38
C PRO A 99 7.28 -17.58 12.49
N GLU A 100 8.09 -16.56 12.18
CA GLU A 100 8.44 -15.46 13.09
C GLU A 100 7.78 -14.13 12.70
N ALA A 101 6.93 -14.11 11.67
CA ALA A 101 6.32 -12.88 11.20
C ALA A 101 5.17 -12.46 12.13
N VAL A 102 5.30 -11.29 12.75
CA VAL A 102 4.17 -10.65 13.45
C VAL A 102 3.04 -10.40 12.43
N PRO A 103 1.82 -10.90 12.67
CA PRO A 103 0.73 -10.78 11.71
C PRO A 103 0.34 -9.32 11.49
N TRP A 104 -0.18 -9.05 10.30
CA TRP A 104 -0.78 -7.77 9.97
C TRP A 104 -2.12 -7.64 10.69
N GLU A 105 -2.36 -6.49 11.34
CA GLU A 105 -3.58 -6.24 12.11
C GLU A 105 -4.74 -5.81 11.21
N GLU A 106 -4.42 -5.04 10.18
CA GLU A 106 -5.40 -4.53 9.22
C GLU A 106 -4.78 -4.44 7.83
N ALA A 107 -5.61 -4.64 6.82
CA ALA A 107 -5.23 -4.52 5.43
C ALA A 107 -6.33 -3.81 4.62
N GLY A 108 -5.92 -3.09 3.58
CA GLY A 108 -6.81 -2.42 2.66
C GLY A 108 -6.22 -2.41 1.26
N THR A 109 -7.06 -2.32 0.25
CA THR A 109 -6.64 -2.24 -1.14
C THR A 109 -7.30 -1.05 -1.83
N ALA A 110 -6.56 -0.39 -2.71
CA ALA A 110 -7.05 0.74 -3.50
C ALA A 110 -6.45 0.74 -4.90
N THR A 111 -7.00 1.55 -5.79
CA THR A 111 -6.40 1.88 -7.08
C THR A 111 -6.21 3.39 -7.16
N VAL A 112 -5.01 3.85 -7.45
CA VAL A 112 -4.67 5.28 -7.49
C VAL A 112 -3.86 5.61 -8.74
N PHE A 113 -4.07 6.81 -9.30
CA PHE A 113 -3.27 7.30 -10.42
C PHE A 113 -2.00 7.99 -9.93
N LEU A 114 -0.82 7.54 -10.40
CA LEU A 114 0.49 8.10 -10.05
C LEU A 114 1.26 8.52 -11.30
N ARG A 115 1.94 9.67 -11.24
CA ARG A 115 2.67 10.27 -12.38
C ARG A 115 4.16 9.90 -12.41
N GLY A 116 4.48 8.61 -12.26
CA GLY A 116 5.87 8.11 -12.26
C GLY A 116 6.69 8.47 -11.02
N TYR A 117 6.04 9.07 -10.04
CA TYR A 117 6.61 9.46 -8.76
C TYR A 117 5.57 9.28 -7.68
N VAL A 118 5.99 8.83 -6.51
CA VAL A 118 5.15 8.72 -5.32
C VAL A 118 5.81 9.49 -4.18
N SER A 119 5.01 10.32 -3.53
CA SER A 119 5.36 11.11 -2.38
C SER A 119 4.59 10.60 -1.18
N VAL A 120 5.29 10.37 -0.07
CA VAL A 120 4.70 9.94 1.21
C VAL A 120 5.06 10.94 2.30
N GLY A 121 4.04 11.43 3.01
CA GLY A 121 4.22 12.37 4.09
C GLY A 121 2.94 13.12 4.43
N THR A 122 3.09 14.22 5.17
CA THR A 122 2.01 15.18 5.42
C THR A 122 2.29 16.48 4.68
N ASP A 123 1.24 17.21 4.34
CA ASP A 123 1.33 18.55 3.76
C ASP A 123 1.89 19.59 4.74
N THR A 124 1.72 19.37 6.04
CA THR A 124 2.12 20.28 7.13
C THR A 124 3.57 20.12 7.60
N SER A 125 4.14 18.91 7.53
CA SER A 125 5.47 18.65 8.11
C SER A 125 6.64 19.08 7.23
N GLY A 126 6.40 19.38 5.95
CA GLY A 126 7.43 19.66 4.94
C GLY A 126 8.38 18.50 4.65
N ARG A 127 8.22 17.36 5.35
CA ARG A 127 9.01 16.15 5.19
C ARG A 127 8.20 15.17 4.35
N THR A 128 8.46 15.21 3.05
CA THR A 128 7.89 14.27 2.09
C THR A 128 9.02 13.45 1.52
N LEU A 129 8.96 12.13 1.69
CA LEU A 129 9.84 11.26 0.92
C LEU A 129 9.23 11.06 -0.45
N GLY A 130 10.00 11.33 -1.48
CA GLY A 130 9.60 11.05 -2.84
C GLY A 130 10.42 9.94 -3.47
N VAL A 131 9.75 9.07 -4.22
CA VAL A 131 10.33 7.89 -4.86
C VAL A 131 9.89 7.86 -6.32
N ARG A 132 10.84 7.69 -7.23
CA ARG A 132 10.55 7.46 -8.64
C ARG A 132 10.07 6.02 -8.83
N LEU A 133 8.94 5.86 -9.51
CA LEU A 133 8.35 4.54 -9.80
C LEU A 133 8.95 3.97 -11.10
N ALA A 134 9.36 2.70 -11.05
CA ALA A 134 9.85 1.97 -12.21
C ALA A 134 8.76 1.74 -13.26
N GLY A 135 7.50 1.55 -12.84
CA GLY A 135 6.34 1.41 -13.71
C GLY A 135 5.92 2.69 -14.44
N GLY A 136 6.46 3.85 -14.05
CA GLY A 136 6.17 5.15 -14.67
C GLY A 136 4.77 5.68 -14.35
N THR A 137 4.18 6.44 -15.28
CA THR A 137 2.87 7.08 -15.10
C THR A 137 1.73 6.10 -15.41
N GLY A 138 0.73 6.02 -14.54
CA GLY A 138 -0.45 5.18 -14.76
C GLY A 138 -1.27 4.93 -13.50
N GLY A 139 -2.26 4.05 -13.63
CA GLY A 139 -2.97 3.50 -12.48
C GLY A 139 -2.13 2.43 -11.78
N TYR A 140 -2.15 2.44 -10.45
CA TYR A 140 -1.49 1.47 -9.60
C TYR A 140 -2.50 0.82 -8.67
N HIS A 141 -2.46 -0.51 -8.59
CA HIS A 141 -3.03 -1.22 -7.46
C HIS A 141 -2.14 -1.04 -6.25
N VAL A 142 -2.76 -0.72 -5.11
CA VAL A 142 -2.07 -0.51 -3.85
C VAL A 142 -2.66 -1.44 -2.82
N GLU A 143 -1.82 -2.29 -2.24
CA GLU A 143 -2.12 -3.02 -1.01
C GLU A 143 -1.45 -2.29 0.15
N VAL A 144 -2.22 -2.03 1.20
CA VAL A 144 -1.77 -1.41 2.43
C VAL A 144 -1.98 -2.42 3.55
N ARG A 145 -0.95 -2.66 4.34
CA ARG A 145 -1.04 -3.43 5.58
C ARG A 145 -0.48 -2.62 6.74
N ALA A 146 -1.08 -2.75 7.91
CA ALA A 146 -0.62 -2.09 9.11
C ALA A 146 -0.58 -3.05 10.30
N ARG A 147 0.37 -2.84 11.21
CA ARG A 147 0.51 -3.64 12.44
C ARG A 147 1.05 -2.81 13.59
N ARG A 148 0.84 -3.32 14.81
CA ARG A 148 1.15 -2.68 16.09
C ARG A 148 0.43 -1.34 16.30
N ARG A 149 -0.68 -1.09 15.57
CA ARG A 149 -1.43 0.17 15.65
C ARG A 149 -1.98 0.34 17.07
N HIS A 150 -2.69 -0.68 17.56
CA HIS A 150 -3.29 -0.67 18.89
C HIS A 150 -2.24 -0.73 20.00
N ALA A 151 -1.22 -1.58 19.85
CA ALA A 151 -0.19 -1.74 20.86
C ALA A 151 0.61 -0.44 21.09
N VAL A 152 0.94 0.28 20.01
CA VAL A 152 1.66 1.55 20.11
C VAL A 152 0.75 2.65 20.65
N ALA A 153 -0.51 2.74 20.19
CA ALA A 153 -1.47 3.71 20.72
C ALA A 153 -1.70 3.52 22.23
N ALA A 154 -1.94 2.29 22.69
CA ALA A 154 -2.13 2.00 24.12
C ALA A 154 -0.89 2.34 24.96
N ARG A 155 0.32 2.06 24.45
CA ARG A 155 1.57 2.44 25.14
C ARG A 155 1.73 3.95 25.20
N TYR A 156 1.39 4.67 24.13
CA TYR A 156 1.45 6.12 24.12
C TYR A 156 0.44 6.74 25.09
N ASP A 157 -0.79 6.22 25.13
CA ASP A 157 -1.81 6.65 26.11
C ASP A 157 -1.36 6.43 27.55
N HIS A 158 -0.69 5.30 27.82
CA HIS A 158 -0.08 5.05 29.13
C HIS A 158 1.01 6.09 29.48
N LEU A 159 1.82 6.55 28.51
CA LEU A 159 2.77 7.63 28.75
C LEU A 159 2.07 8.94 29.13
N LEU A 160 0.97 9.29 28.46
CA LEU A 160 0.21 10.51 28.76
C LEU A 160 -0.39 10.49 30.17
N GLN A 161 -0.83 9.31 30.62
CA GLN A 161 -1.40 9.11 31.95
C GLN A 161 -0.31 9.11 33.04
N HIS A 162 0.87 8.55 32.75
CA HIS A 162 1.94 8.39 33.72
C HIS A 162 2.72 9.69 33.97
N TYR A 163 3.00 10.47 32.93
CA TYR A 163 3.77 11.70 33.04
C TYR A 163 2.84 12.92 33.14
N ARG A 164 2.98 13.71 34.22
CA ARG A 164 2.22 14.96 34.39
C ARG A 164 2.70 16.08 33.45
N ASP A 165 4.00 16.12 33.17
CA ASP A 165 4.62 17.06 32.23
C ASP A 165 5.04 16.35 30.94
N HIS A 166 4.30 16.60 29.85
CA HIS A 166 4.54 16.03 28.52
C HIS A 166 5.67 16.75 27.75
N GLY A 167 6.21 17.85 28.28
CA GLY A 167 7.41 18.52 27.74
C GLY A 167 8.71 17.98 28.34
N SER A 168 8.62 17.23 29.43
CA SER A 168 9.77 16.74 30.19
C SER A 168 10.72 15.90 29.33
N ALA A 169 12.01 15.89 29.69
CA ALA A 169 13.02 15.09 29.00
C ALA A 169 12.73 13.58 29.12
N GLU A 170 12.14 13.16 30.24
CA GLU A 170 11.77 11.77 30.51
C GLU A 170 10.62 11.32 29.60
N PHE A 171 9.55 12.13 29.50
CA PHE A 171 8.46 11.87 28.57
C PHE A 171 8.97 11.79 27.13
N ARG A 172 9.81 12.75 26.71
CA ARG A 172 10.37 12.76 25.34
C ARG A 172 11.20 11.51 25.05
N ARG A 173 12.03 11.05 26.00
CA ARG A 173 12.78 9.80 25.84
C ARG A 173 11.87 8.58 25.77
N ALA A 174 10.83 8.53 26.59
CA ALA A 174 9.86 7.44 26.59
C ALA A 174 9.05 7.41 25.28
N ALA A 175 8.59 8.57 24.80
CA ALA A 175 7.90 8.71 23.51
C ALA A 175 8.82 8.33 22.34
N GLU A 176 10.09 8.76 22.37
CA GLU A 176 11.08 8.39 21.35
C GLU A 176 11.30 6.87 21.29
N SER A 177 11.18 6.16 22.41
CA SER A 177 11.29 4.69 22.41
C SER A 177 10.20 4.02 21.57
N LEU A 178 9.03 4.66 21.39
CA LEU A 178 7.91 4.15 20.61
C LEU A 178 8.02 4.50 19.11
N ARG A 179 8.93 5.40 18.74
CA ARG A 179 9.11 5.88 17.37
C ARG A 179 9.36 4.73 16.40
N GLY A 180 8.61 4.71 15.30
CA GLY A 180 8.74 3.73 14.24
C GLY A 180 8.31 2.30 14.60
N GLN A 181 7.72 2.08 15.79
CA GLN A 181 7.22 0.75 16.18
C GLN A 181 5.90 0.38 15.50
N GLU A 182 5.06 1.37 15.20
CA GLU A 182 3.89 1.17 14.34
C GLU A 182 4.36 1.07 12.89
N GLU A 183 3.93 0.03 12.18
CA GLU A 183 4.49 -0.34 10.89
C GLU A 183 3.41 -0.38 9.81
N PHE A 184 3.71 0.25 8.67
CA PHE A 184 2.90 0.23 7.45
C PHE A 184 3.71 -0.38 6.30
N LEU A 185 3.08 -1.28 5.54
CA LEU A 185 3.59 -1.81 4.29
C LEU A 185 2.67 -1.37 3.16
N LEU A 186 3.25 -0.70 2.17
CA LEU A 186 2.58 -0.21 0.97
C LEU A 186 3.18 -0.97 -0.21
N ARG A 187 2.39 -1.81 -0.87
CA ARG A 187 2.80 -2.50 -2.09
C ARG A 187 2.08 -1.89 -3.27
N LEU A 188 2.84 -1.43 -4.24
CA LEU A 188 2.35 -0.87 -5.49
C LEU A 188 2.64 -1.86 -6.61
N SER A 189 1.65 -2.13 -7.45
CA SER A 189 1.87 -2.72 -8.76
C SER A 189 1.12 -1.92 -9.82
N PRO A 190 1.65 -1.76 -11.04
CA PRO A 190 0.87 -1.19 -12.12
C PRO A 190 -0.45 -1.96 -12.29
N ALA A 191 -1.58 -1.26 -12.43
CA ALA A 191 -2.90 -1.87 -12.62
C ALA A 191 -3.10 -2.52 -14.01
N GLY A 192 -2.00 -2.70 -14.75
CA GLY A 192 -1.97 -3.05 -16.15
C GLY A 192 -1.87 -1.82 -17.06
N ARG A 193 -0.80 -1.76 -17.85
CA ARG A 193 -0.95 -1.41 -19.26
C ARG A 193 -1.75 -2.59 -19.83
N THR A 194 -2.99 -2.40 -20.25
CA THR A 194 -3.55 -3.36 -21.20
C THR A 194 -2.51 -3.52 -22.31
N SER A 195 -2.11 -4.75 -22.61
CA SER A 195 -1.34 -5.02 -23.80
C SER A 195 -2.20 -4.54 -24.96
N GLY A 196 -1.94 -3.32 -25.43
CA GLY A 196 -2.51 -2.77 -26.63
C GLY A 196 -1.94 -3.56 -27.79
N ASN A 197 -2.54 -4.71 -28.05
CA ASN A 197 -2.45 -5.38 -29.33
C ASN A 197 -3.86 -5.84 -29.72
N ASP A 198 -4.80 -4.91 -29.69
CA ASP A 198 -5.92 -4.97 -30.61
C ASP A 198 -5.51 -4.06 -31.78
N PRO A 199 -5.11 -4.62 -32.95
CA PRO A 199 -4.99 -3.80 -34.13
C PRO A 199 -6.38 -3.24 -34.41
N VAL A 200 -6.52 -1.92 -34.25
CA VAL A 200 -7.69 -1.17 -34.69
C VAL A 200 -7.92 -1.51 -36.16
N ARG A 201 -8.83 -2.45 -36.43
CA ARG A 201 -9.35 -2.70 -37.76
C ARG A 201 -10.25 -1.52 -38.07
N TYR A 202 -9.72 -0.55 -38.81
CA TYR A 202 -10.56 0.38 -39.53
C TYR A 202 -11.42 -0.42 -40.51
N PRO A 203 -12.75 -0.33 -40.46
CA PRO A 203 -13.57 -0.83 -41.56
C PRO A 203 -13.27 0.04 -42.78
N THR A 204 -12.58 -0.53 -43.77
CA THR A 204 -12.48 0.06 -45.10
C THR A 204 -13.88 0.04 -45.70
N VAL A 205 -14.52 1.19 -45.75
CA VAL A 205 -15.69 1.40 -46.60
C VAL A 205 -15.16 1.45 -48.03
N VAL A 206 -15.36 0.36 -48.78
CA VAL A 206 -15.21 0.39 -50.24
C VAL A 206 -16.57 0.84 -50.78
N SER A 207 -16.63 2.10 -51.20
CA SER A 207 -17.63 2.56 -52.16
C SER A 207 -17.00 2.50 -53.55
N GLY A 208 -17.62 1.74 -54.45
CA GLY A 208 -17.22 1.55 -55.84
C GLY A 208 -17.97 0.40 -56.45
#